data_AF-A0A3B3H851-F1
#
_entry.id   AF-A0A3B3H851-F1
#
_cell.length_a   1.000
_cell.length_b   1.000
_cell.length_c   1.000
_cell.angle_alpha   90.00
_cell.angle_beta   90.00
_cell.angle_gamma   90.00
#
_symmetry.space_group_name_H-M   'P 1'
#
loop_
_entity.id
_entity.type
_entity.pdbx_description
1 polymer ?
#
loop_
_entity_poly.entity_id
_entity_poly.type
_entity_poly.pdbx_seq_one_letter_code
_entity_poly.pdbx_strand_id
1 'polypeptide(L)'
;MRSTVQKEIQEAVAAYEDKPRDQWLFDYPAQVGLTGSQVWWATDVGIAFARMEEGFDSALKDYNKKQITQLNSLIHMLVGDLTPGDRQKIMTICTIDVHARDVVASLITQKVTNGQAFAWLSQLRHRWDEETKHCYVNICDAQFQFSYEYLGNTNRLVITPLTDRYRCYYFRASAKAGFPLPLHPKTRPLPHPSIHPYTSSLHPSLS
;
A
#
# COMPACT_ATOMS: atom_id res chain seq x y z
N MET A 1 -6.60 -22.61 1.08
CA MET A 1 -6.76 -21.20 1.52
C MET A 1 -5.75 -20.27 0.84
N ARG A 2 -4.43 -20.40 1.05
CA ARG A 2 -3.42 -19.52 0.40
C ARG A 2 -3.44 -19.59 -1.15
N SER A 3 -3.52 -20.78 -1.72
CA SER A 3 -3.66 -20.99 -3.17
C SER A 3 -4.96 -20.41 -3.76
N THR A 4 -6.04 -20.46 -2.99
CA THR A 4 -7.34 -19.87 -3.37
C THR A 4 -7.20 -18.35 -3.47
N VAL A 5 -6.66 -17.69 -2.44
CA VAL A 5 -6.44 -16.23 -2.45
C VAL A 5 -5.52 -15.81 -3.59
N GLN A 6 -4.48 -16.61 -3.89
CA GLN A 6 -3.59 -16.35 -5.02
C GLN A 6 -4.34 -16.39 -6.37
N LYS A 7 -5.20 -17.40 -6.58
CA LYS A 7 -6.01 -17.53 -7.80
C LYS A 7 -7.02 -16.39 -7.94
N GLU A 8 -7.68 -16.04 -6.84
CA GLU A 8 -8.63 -14.91 -6.79
C GLU A 8 -7.93 -13.58 -7.12
N ILE A 9 -6.72 -13.34 -6.61
CA ILE A 9 -5.94 -12.15 -6.97
C ILE A 9 -5.56 -12.17 -8.45
N GLN A 10 -5.13 -13.32 -8.99
CA GLN A 10 -4.81 -13.45 -10.40
C GLN A 10 -6.03 -13.10 -11.28
N GLU A 11 -7.20 -13.68 -10.97
CA GLU A 11 -8.44 -13.43 -11.70
C GLU A 11 -8.88 -11.98 -11.56
N ALA A 12 -8.79 -11.40 -10.36
CA ALA A 12 -9.12 -10.01 -10.11
C ALA A 12 -8.22 -9.06 -10.91
N VAL A 13 -6.91 -9.30 -10.93
CA VAL A 13 -5.95 -8.49 -11.71
C VAL A 13 -6.26 -8.58 -13.20
N ALA A 14 -6.60 -9.76 -13.72
CA ALA A 14 -6.96 -9.94 -15.14
C ALA A 14 -8.30 -9.27 -15.50
N ALA A 15 -9.32 -9.40 -14.64
CA ALA A 15 -10.67 -8.89 -14.89
C ALA A 15 -10.83 -7.37 -14.65
N TYR A 16 -9.78 -6.69 -14.19
CA TYR A 16 -9.85 -5.26 -13.86
C TYR A 16 -10.04 -4.37 -15.10
N GLU A 17 -9.57 -4.79 -16.28
CA GLU A 17 -9.76 -4.03 -17.52
C GLU A 17 -11.16 -4.22 -18.14
N ASP A 18 -11.86 -5.30 -17.79
CA ASP A 18 -13.12 -5.70 -18.43
C ASP A 18 -14.35 -4.94 -17.91
N LYS A 19 -14.28 -4.41 -16.68
CA LYS A 19 -15.43 -3.84 -15.98
C LYS A 19 -15.10 -2.51 -15.31
N PRO A 20 -16.11 -1.64 -15.11
CA PRO A 20 -15.90 -0.43 -14.35
C PRO A 20 -15.58 -0.79 -12.88
N ARG A 21 -14.67 -0.02 -12.28
CA ARG A 21 -14.04 -0.33 -10.97
C ARG A 21 -15.07 -0.52 -9.85
N ASP A 22 -16.13 0.27 -9.88
CA ASP A 22 -17.24 0.22 -8.93
C ASP A 22 -17.95 -1.14 -8.92
N GLN A 23 -18.17 -1.74 -10.10
CA GLN A 23 -18.78 -3.07 -10.22
C GLN A 23 -17.77 -4.19 -9.94
N TRP A 24 -16.56 -4.08 -10.51
CA TRP A 24 -15.48 -5.05 -10.29
C TRP A 24 -15.18 -5.24 -8.79
N LEU A 25 -15.28 -4.17 -8.00
CA LEU A 25 -15.08 -4.26 -6.57
C LEU A 25 -16.06 -5.20 -5.89
N PHE A 26 -17.31 -5.34 -6.33
CA PHE A 26 -18.28 -6.24 -5.69
C PHE A 26 -18.05 -7.71 -6.01
N ASP A 27 -17.48 -8.02 -7.16
CA ASP A 27 -17.24 -9.39 -7.62
C ASP A 27 -16.23 -10.15 -6.74
N TYR A 28 -15.29 -9.42 -6.11
CA TYR A 28 -14.19 -10.02 -5.34
C TYR A 28 -14.24 -9.71 -3.84
N PRO A 29 -13.68 -10.56 -2.97
CA PRO A 29 -13.54 -10.26 -1.53
C PRO A 29 -12.76 -8.96 -1.27
N ALA A 30 -13.06 -8.27 -0.17
CA ALA A 30 -12.47 -6.96 0.17
C ALA A 30 -10.93 -6.94 0.09
N GLN A 31 -10.26 -7.98 0.59
CA GLN A 31 -8.80 -8.07 0.55
C GLN A 31 -8.27 -8.24 -0.88
N VAL A 32 -8.93 -9.05 -1.71
CA VAL A 32 -8.54 -9.32 -3.09
C VAL A 32 -8.71 -8.06 -3.94
N GLY A 33 -9.87 -7.41 -3.85
CA GLY A 33 -10.14 -6.15 -4.56
C GLY A 33 -9.16 -5.04 -4.16
N LEU A 34 -8.78 -4.98 -2.88
CA LEU A 34 -7.77 -4.02 -2.44
C LEU A 34 -6.38 -4.33 -3.01
N THR A 35 -5.90 -5.56 -2.91
CA THR A 35 -4.58 -5.92 -3.44
C THR A 35 -4.52 -5.74 -4.95
N GLY A 36 -5.58 -6.13 -5.68
CA GLY A 36 -5.69 -5.89 -7.12
C GLY A 36 -5.67 -4.40 -7.46
N SER A 37 -6.40 -3.56 -6.72
CA SER A 37 -6.36 -2.10 -6.90
C SER A 37 -4.96 -1.52 -6.68
N GLN A 38 -4.22 -2.03 -5.69
CA GLN A 38 -2.85 -1.58 -5.40
C GLN A 38 -1.85 -2.02 -6.47
N VAL A 39 -2.04 -3.20 -7.07
CA VAL A 39 -1.24 -3.67 -8.21
C VAL A 39 -1.48 -2.76 -9.41
N TRP A 40 -2.74 -2.54 -9.78
CA TRP A 40 -3.09 -1.70 -10.92
C TRP A 40 -2.67 -0.25 -10.75
N TRP A 41 -2.76 0.30 -9.55
CA TRP A 41 -2.22 1.62 -9.25
C TRP A 41 -0.71 1.69 -9.51
N ALA A 42 0.08 0.71 -9.07
CA ALA A 42 1.52 0.70 -9.31
C ALA A 42 1.85 0.56 -10.80
N THR A 43 1.10 -0.27 -11.53
CA THR A 43 1.23 -0.43 -12.99
C THR A 43 0.90 0.86 -13.73
N ASP A 44 -0.24 1.48 -13.43
CA ASP A 44 -0.70 2.73 -14.06
C ASP A 44 0.29 3.88 -13.85
N VAL A 45 0.83 4.03 -12.62
CA VAL A 45 1.85 5.04 -12.33
C VAL A 45 3.15 4.73 -13.07
N GLY A 46 3.53 3.45 -13.19
CA GLY A 46 4.67 3.03 -14.01
C GLY A 46 4.49 3.40 -15.48
N ILE A 47 3.31 3.17 -16.05
CA ILE A 47 2.96 3.58 -17.42
C ILE A 47 3.00 5.10 -17.56
N ALA A 48 2.51 5.85 -16.57
CA ALA A 48 2.56 7.31 -16.58
C ALA A 48 4.01 7.82 -16.58
N PHE A 49 4.91 7.20 -15.82
CA PHE A 49 6.34 7.52 -15.86
C PHE A 49 6.98 7.21 -17.23
N ALA A 50 6.68 6.05 -17.82
CA ALA A 50 7.18 5.70 -19.16
C ALA A 50 6.74 6.72 -20.22
N ARG A 51 5.47 7.14 -20.19
CA ARG A 51 4.96 8.19 -21.09
C ARG A 51 5.62 9.54 -20.86
N MET A 52 5.98 9.86 -19.61
CA MET A 52 6.73 11.09 -19.33
C MET A 52 8.14 11.05 -19.92
N GLU A 53 8.82 9.90 -19.88
CA GLU A 53 10.12 9.71 -20.52
C GLU A 53 10.04 9.85 -22.05
N GLU A 54 8.91 9.49 -22.65
CA GLU A 54 8.60 9.71 -24.07
C GLU A 54 8.25 11.18 -24.42
N GLY A 55 8.17 12.08 -23.43
CA GLY A 55 7.91 13.52 -23.60
C GLY A 55 6.49 13.97 -23.28
N PHE A 56 5.62 13.11 -22.73
CA PHE A 56 4.28 13.49 -22.28
C PHE A 56 4.27 13.98 -20.83
N ASP A 57 4.74 15.22 -20.60
CA ASP A 57 4.82 15.84 -19.27
C ASP A 57 3.47 15.95 -18.52
N SER A 58 2.34 15.84 -19.22
CA SER A 58 1.01 15.87 -18.60
C SER A 58 0.51 14.51 -18.11
N ALA A 59 1.19 13.40 -18.42
CA ALA A 59 0.68 12.05 -18.17
C ALA A 59 0.32 11.80 -16.69
N LEU A 60 1.17 12.22 -15.75
CA LEU A 60 0.87 12.11 -14.31
C LEU A 60 -0.32 12.99 -13.88
N LYS A 61 -0.46 14.19 -14.46
CA LYS A 61 -1.58 15.10 -14.14
C LYS A 61 -2.90 14.54 -14.64
N ASP A 62 -2.91 13.97 -15.83
CA ASP A 62 -4.10 13.36 -16.42
C ASP A 62 -4.48 12.07 -15.67
N TYR A 63 -3.47 11.29 -15.24
CA TYR A 63 -3.70 10.17 -14.33
C TYR A 63 -4.30 10.61 -12.99
N ASN A 64 -3.77 11.66 -12.37
CA ASN A 64 -4.29 12.18 -11.11
C ASN A 64 -5.76 12.63 -11.22
N LYS A 65 -6.14 13.28 -12.34
CA LYS A 65 -7.55 13.60 -12.61
C LYS A 65 -8.42 12.34 -12.70
N LYS A 66 -7.96 11.30 -13.43
CA LYS A 66 -8.65 10.01 -13.51
C LYS A 66 -8.86 9.39 -12.13
N GLN A 67 -7.83 9.40 -11.28
CA GLN A 67 -7.93 8.91 -9.90
C GLN A 67 -8.95 9.70 -9.07
N ILE A 68 -8.97 11.03 -9.18
CA ILE A 68 -9.95 11.87 -8.47
C ILE A 68 -11.38 11.54 -8.92
N THR A 69 -11.62 11.36 -10.22
CA THR A 69 -12.93 10.98 -10.73
C THR A 69 -13.36 9.62 -10.20
N GLN A 70 -12.49 8.61 -10.25
CA GLN A 70 -12.78 7.28 -9.71
C GLN A 70 -13.08 7.32 -8.21
N LEU A 71 -12.28 8.07 -7.44
CA LEU A 71 -12.48 8.24 -6.01
C LEU A 71 -13.82 8.92 -5.69
N ASN A 72 -14.18 9.97 -6.43
CA ASN A 72 -15.46 10.65 -6.26
C ASN A 72 -16.64 9.70 -6.54
N SER A 73 -16.55 8.85 -7.57
CA SER A 73 -17.55 7.81 -7.83
C SER A 73 -17.69 6.84 -6.66
N LEU A 74 -16.59 6.38 -6.07
CA LEU A 74 -16.61 5.50 -4.89
C LEU A 74 -17.18 6.20 -3.64
N ILE A 75 -16.86 7.49 -3.46
CA ILE A 75 -17.42 8.30 -2.36
C ILE A 75 -18.93 8.49 -2.54
N HIS A 76 -19.40 8.79 -3.76
CA HIS A 76 -20.83 8.90 -4.05
C HIS A 76 -21.57 7.59 -3.76
N MET A 77 -20.96 6.45 -4.07
CA MET A 77 -21.51 5.14 -3.73
C MET A 77 -21.63 4.93 -2.22
N LEU A 78 -20.67 5.40 -1.41
CA LEU A 78 -20.74 5.34 0.06
C LEU A 78 -21.90 6.17 0.65
N VAL A 79 -22.36 7.22 -0.03
CA VAL A 79 -23.50 8.03 0.43
C VAL A 79 -24.83 7.29 0.24
N GLY A 80 -24.88 6.32 -0.68
CA GLY A 80 -26.07 5.51 -0.93
C GLY A 80 -26.33 4.41 0.12
N ASP A 81 -27.38 3.63 -0.14
CA ASP A 81 -27.76 2.46 0.65
C ASP A 81 -26.91 1.25 0.26
N LEU A 82 -26.04 0.83 1.19
CA LEU A 82 -25.13 -0.30 1.06
C LEU A 82 -25.24 -1.19 2.29
N THR A 83 -24.97 -2.49 2.10
CA THR A 83 -24.85 -3.40 3.23
C THR A 83 -23.71 -2.96 4.15
N PRO A 84 -23.78 -3.24 5.47
CA PRO A 84 -22.70 -2.88 6.39
C PRO A 84 -21.32 -3.44 5.99
N GLY A 85 -21.30 -4.66 5.41
CA GLY A 85 -20.07 -5.30 4.94
C GLY A 85 -19.47 -4.61 3.71
N ASP A 86 -20.30 -4.26 2.73
CA ASP A 86 -19.85 -3.56 1.52
C ASP A 86 -19.43 -2.12 1.83
N ARG A 87 -20.16 -1.44 2.72
CA ARG A 87 -19.78 -0.11 3.22
C ARG A 87 -18.39 -0.13 3.84
N GLN A 88 -18.09 -1.13 4.67
CA GLN A 88 -16.78 -1.29 5.31
C GLN A 88 -15.66 -1.56 4.29
N LYS A 89 -15.95 -2.39 3.28
CA LYS A 89 -15.04 -2.71 2.19
C LYS A 89 -14.70 -1.47 1.36
N ILE A 90 -15.71 -0.73 0.90
CA ILE A 90 -15.51 0.49 0.11
C ILE A 90 -14.81 1.56 0.94
N MET A 91 -15.16 1.73 2.22
CA MET A 91 -14.48 2.67 3.13
C MET A 91 -12.97 2.36 3.24
N THR A 92 -12.62 1.08 3.34
CA THR A 92 -11.22 0.64 3.39
C THR A 92 -10.48 0.94 2.09
N ILE A 93 -11.12 0.72 0.94
CA ILE A 93 -10.52 1.01 -0.38
C ILE A 93 -10.34 2.51 -0.57
N CYS A 94 -11.37 3.32 -0.30
CA CYS A 94 -11.31 4.78 -0.37
C CYS A 94 -10.18 5.35 0.49
N THR A 95 -9.96 4.80 1.68
CA THR A 95 -8.86 5.22 2.57
C THR A 95 -7.49 5.04 1.92
N ILE A 96 -7.30 3.93 1.20
CA ILE A 96 -6.04 3.64 0.49
C ILE A 96 -5.92 4.46 -0.79
N ASP A 97 -7.03 4.66 -1.52
CA ASP A 97 -7.05 5.48 -2.74
C ASP A 97 -6.77 6.96 -2.48
N VAL A 98 -7.26 7.51 -1.35
CA VAL A 98 -6.91 8.89 -0.92
C VAL A 98 -5.40 9.02 -0.73
N HIS A 99 -4.78 8.05 -0.05
CA HIS A 99 -3.33 8.03 0.11
C HIS A 99 -2.60 7.90 -1.24
N ALA A 100 -3.05 7.00 -2.13
CA ALA A 100 -2.48 6.83 -3.45
C ALA A 100 -2.55 8.10 -4.31
N ARG A 101 -3.68 8.82 -4.25
CA ARG A 101 -3.85 10.14 -4.89
C ARG A 101 -2.88 11.17 -4.31
N ASP A 102 -2.75 11.23 -3.00
CA ASP A 102 -1.87 12.20 -2.32
C ASP A 102 -0.40 11.96 -2.66
N VAL A 103 0.01 10.70 -2.81
CA VAL A 103 1.34 10.32 -3.31
C VAL A 103 1.55 10.85 -4.74
N VAL A 104 0.62 10.60 -5.66
CA VAL A 104 0.72 11.09 -7.05
C VAL A 104 0.73 12.63 -7.10
N ALA A 105 -0.10 13.30 -6.30
CA ALA A 105 -0.12 14.75 -6.20
C ALA A 105 1.22 15.31 -5.67
N SER A 106 1.83 14.61 -4.70
CA SER A 106 3.16 14.96 -4.18
C SER A 106 4.24 14.81 -5.27
N LEU A 107 4.20 13.73 -6.05
CA LEU A 107 5.13 13.49 -7.16
C LEU A 107 5.03 14.59 -8.25
N ILE A 108 3.81 15.04 -8.57
CA ILE A 108 3.56 16.15 -9.50
C ILE A 108 4.14 17.46 -8.95
N THR A 109 3.93 17.73 -7.66
CA THR A 109 4.43 18.96 -7.00
C THR A 109 5.95 18.99 -6.96
N GLN A 110 6.58 17.83 -6.71
CA GLN A 110 8.04 17.66 -6.74
C GLN A 110 8.62 17.59 -8.16
N LYS A 111 7.77 17.61 -9.20
CA LYS A 111 8.16 17.47 -10.62
C LYS A 111 9.05 16.25 -10.87
N VAL A 112 8.70 15.12 -10.26
CA VAL A 112 9.42 13.87 -10.47
C VAL A 112 9.14 13.37 -11.89
N THR A 113 10.19 13.25 -12.69
CA THR A 113 10.12 12.79 -14.08
C THR A 113 10.58 11.34 -14.27
N ASN A 114 11.21 10.74 -13.26
CA ASN A 114 11.82 9.42 -13.35
C ASN A 114 11.22 8.46 -12.32
N GLY A 115 10.86 7.25 -12.76
CA GLY A 115 10.40 6.16 -11.90
C GLY A 115 11.44 5.61 -10.90
N GLN A 116 12.71 6.04 -11.01
CA GLN A 116 13.78 5.73 -10.05
C GLN A 116 13.92 6.78 -8.94
N ALA A 117 13.07 7.80 -8.91
CA ALA A 117 13.12 8.79 -7.85
C ALA A 117 12.78 8.18 -6.48
N PHE A 118 13.56 8.55 -5.46
CA PHE A 118 13.38 8.04 -4.10
C PHE A 118 11.95 8.28 -3.56
N ALA A 119 11.31 9.40 -3.91
CA ALA A 119 9.94 9.70 -3.50
C ALA A 119 8.91 8.65 -3.98
N TRP A 120 9.14 8.03 -5.15
CA TRP A 120 8.33 6.93 -5.65
C TRP A 120 8.83 5.57 -5.14
N LEU A 121 10.15 5.36 -5.10
CA LEU A 121 10.75 4.13 -4.57
C LEU A 121 10.42 3.90 -3.09
N SER A 122 10.23 4.95 -2.30
CA SER A 122 9.89 4.85 -0.87
C SER A 122 8.48 4.33 -0.61
N GLN A 123 7.63 4.29 -1.64
CA GLN A 123 6.24 3.83 -1.54
C GLN A 123 6.16 2.31 -1.64
N LEU A 124 5.18 1.73 -0.96
CA LEU A 124 4.92 0.30 -1.04
C LEU A 124 4.14 -0.02 -2.31
N ARG A 125 4.75 -0.79 -3.20
CA ARG A 125 4.19 -1.10 -4.53
C ARG A 125 3.97 -2.59 -4.64
N HIS A 126 2.76 -2.97 -5.04
CA HIS A 126 2.45 -4.36 -5.36
C HIS A 126 2.71 -4.56 -6.85
N ARG A 127 3.46 -5.60 -7.19
CA ARG A 127 3.70 -6.02 -8.57
C ARG A 127 3.18 -7.43 -8.72
N TRP A 128 2.31 -7.62 -9.71
CA TRP A 128 1.96 -8.96 -10.15
C TRP A 128 2.99 -9.43 -11.18
N ASP A 129 3.48 -10.65 -11.00
CA ASP A 129 4.40 -11.31 -11.92
C ASP A 129 3.66 -12.48 -12.59
N GLU A 130 3.50 -12.40 -13.91
CA GLU A 130 2.75 -13.38 -14.69
C GLU A 130 3.48 -14.72 -14.87
N GLU A 131 4.83 -14.72 -14.92
CA GLU A 131 5.63 -15.92 -15.10
C GLU A 131 5.60 -16.78 -13.84
N THR A 132 5.84 -16.16 -12.69
CA THR A 132 5.85 -16.84 -11.39
C THR A 132 4.45 -16.95 -10.77
N LYS A 133 3.45 -16.26 -11.35
CA LYS A 133 2.08 -16.12 -10.82
C LYS A 133 2.06 -15.65 -9.37
N HIS A 134 3.07 -14.88 -8.98
CA HIS A 134 3.24 -14.40 -7.63
C HIS A 134 3.12 -12.89 -7.54
N CYS A 135 2.52 -12.41 -6.45
CA CYS A 135 2.48 -11.00 -6.12
C CYS A 135 3.72 -10.69 -5.28
N TYR A 136 4.49 -9.73 -5.75
CA TYR A 136 5.63 -9.17 -5.03
C TYR A 136 5.28 -7.79 -4.47
N VAL A 137 5.83 -7.49 -3.31
CA VAL A 137 5.74 -6.19 -2.66
C VAL A 137 7.13 -5.59 -2.70
N ASN A 138 7.29 -4.50 -3.43
CA ASN A 138 8.54 -3.79 -3.62
C ASN A 138 8.51 -2.49 -2.82
N ILE A 139 9.58 -2.26 -2.06
CA ILE A 139 9.78 -1.02 -1.30
C ILE A 139 11.27 -0.68 -1.24
N CYS A 140 11.64 0.50 -1.73
CA CYS A 140 13.03 0.88 -1.99
C CYS A 140 13.76 -0.25 -2.76
N ASP A 141 14.85 -0.76 -2.20
CA ASP A 141 15.68 -1.83 -2.76
C ASP A 141 15.23 -3.23 -2.33
N ALA A 142 14.16 -3.32 -1.53
CA ALA A 142 13.68 -4.58 -0.98
C ALA A 142 12.48 -5.13 -1.77
N GLN A 143 12.49 -6.44 -2.00
CA GLN A 143 11.39 -7.18 -2.59
C GLN A 143 10.94 -8.28 -1.63
N PHE A 144 9.63 -8.41 -1.44
CA PHE A 144 9.03 -9.43 -0.60
C PHE A 144 7.95 -10.16 -1.35
N GLN A 145 7.91 -11.49 -1.23
CA GLN A 145 6.80 -12.27 -1.77
C GLN A 145 5.57 -12.14 -0.86
N PHE A 146 4.40 -11.93 -1.46
CA PHE A 146 3.15 -11.87 -0.71
C PHE A 146 2.78 -13.26 -0.18
N SER A 147 2.51 -13.38 1.13
CA SER A 147 2.24 -14.67 1.79
C SER A 147 0.80 -15.22 1.61
N TYR A 148 -0.07 -14.47 0.93
CA TYR A 148 -1.47 -14.84 0.65
C TYR A 148 -2.31 -15.21 1.87
N GLU A 149 -2.01 -14.64 3.04
CA GLU A 149 -2.81 -14.85 4.24
C GLU A 149 -4.09 -14.02 4.19
N TYR A 150 -5.23 -14.67 4.31
CA TYR A 150 -6.52 -13.98 4.40
C TYR A 150 -6.70 -13.45 5.83
N LEU A 151 -6.75 -12.13 5.96
CA LEU A 151 -6.84 -11.42 7.25
C LEU A 151 -8.27 -10.95 7.57
N GLY A 152 -9.21 -11.15 6.63
CA GLY A 152 -10.60 -10.72 6.76
C GLY A 152 -10.84 -9.25 6.37
N ASN A 153 -12.10 -8.81 6.53
CA ASN A 153 -12.52 -7.43 6.27
C ASN A 153 -12.31 -6.57 7.53
N THR A 154 -11.05 -6.29 7.87
CA THR A 154 -10.71 -5.39 8.97
C THR A 154 -10.46 -3.98 8.45
N ASN A 155 -10.97 -2.97 9.17
CA ASN A 155 -10.69 -1.57 8.87
C ASN A 155 -9.18 -1.34 8.83
N ARG A 156 -8.70 -0.68 7.76
CA ARG A 156 -7.30 -0.25 7.68
C ARG A 156 -7.15 1.16 8.21
N LEU A 157 -6.06 1.38 8.95
CA LEU A 157 -5.69 2.70 9.45
C LEU A 157 -5.37 3.62 8.27
N VAL A 158 -5.82 4.88 8.37
CA VAL A 158 -5.49 5.94 7.41
C VAL A 158 -3.98 6.10 7.32
N ILE A 159 -3.45 6.04 6.08
CA ILE A 159 -2.02 6.22 5.84
C ILE A 159 -1.75 7.72 5.72
N THR A 160 -1.05 8.26 6.72
CA THR A 160 -0.51 9.62 6.72
C THR A 160 0.95 9.63 6.25
N PRO A 161 1.50 10.78 5.82
CA PRO A 161 2.93 10.92 5.51
C PRO A 161 3.88 10.56 6.65
N LEU A 162 3.42 10.55 7.91
CA LEU A 162 4.20 10.08 9.05
C LEU A 162 4.23 8.56 9.12
N THR A 163 3.06 7.91 8.97
CA THR A 163 2.99 6.44 8.94
C THR A 163 3.68 5.85 7.72
N ASP A 164 3.66 6.55 6.58
CA ASP A 164 4.37 6.11 5.36
C ASP A 164 5.89 6.10 5.57
N ARG A 165 6.43 7.19 6.15
CA ARG A 165 7.86 7.25 6.53
C ARG A 165 8.23 6.14 7.50
N TYR A 166 7.45 5.94 8.56
CA TYR A 166 7.69 4.85 9.50
C TYR A 166 7.66 3.48 8.81
N ARG A 167 6.69 3.26 7.92
CA ARG A 167 6.57 2.03 7.13
C ARG A 167 7.80 1.82 6.26
N CYS A 168 8.26 2.84 5.54
CA CYS A 168 9.47 2.77 4.73
C CYS A 168 10.71 2.41 5.57
N TYR A 169 10.93 3.08 6.71
CA TYR A 169 12.05 2.76 7.61
C TYR A 169 11.96 1.34 8.16
N TYR A 170 10.77 0.94 8.61
CA TYR A 170 10.53 -0.37 9.19
C TYR A 170 10.77 -1.50 8.18
N PHE A 171 10.24 -1.37 6.96
CA PHE A 171 10.41 -2.36 5.91
C PHE A 171 11.87 -2.42 5.43
N ARG A 172 12.55 -1.26 5.30
CA ARG A 172 13.97 -1.21 4.97
C ARG A 172 14.84 -1.89 6.04
N ALA A 173 14.51 -1.68 7.31
CA ALA A 173 15.19 -2.36 8.43
C ALA A 173 14.92 -3.87 8.41
N SER A 174 13.68 -4.28 8.14
CA SER A 174 13.27 -5.69 8.07
C SER A 174 13.97 -6.43 6.92
N ALA A 175 14.12 -5.79 5.76
CA ALA A 175 14.86 -6.35 4.63
C ALA A 175 16.36 -6.55 4.96
N LYS A 176 16.99 -5.57 5.62
CA LYS A 176 18.40 -5.69 6.05
C LYS A 176 18.61 -6.78 7.09
N ALA A 177 17.60 -7.05 7.93
CA ALA A 177 17.68 -8.01 9.01
C ALA A 177 17.15 -9.41 8.64
N GLY A 178 16.67 -9.62 7.40
CA GLY A 178 16.16 -10.91 6.94
C GLY A 178 14.85 -11.36 7.62
N PHE A 179 14.10 -10.45 8.24
CA PHE A 179 12.85 -10.79 8.93
C PHE A 179 11.64 -10.76 7.97
N PRO A 180 10.71 -11.72 8.07
CA PRO A 180 9.45 -11.68 7.33
C PRO A 180 8.58 -10.50 7.79
N LEU A 181 7.92 -9.85 6.83
CA LEU A 181 7.15 -8.63 7.04
C LEU A 181 5.94 -8.85 7.96
N PRO A 182 5.71 -8.03 9.01
CA PRO A 182 4.39 -7.85 9.57
C PRO A 182 3.50 -7.09 8.59
N LEU A 183 2.41 -7.76 8.17
CA LEU A 183 1.48 -7.30 7.15
C LEU A 183 0.68 -6.04 7.52
N HIS A 184 0.67 -5.61 8.79
CA HIS A 184 0.08 -4.35 9.24
C HIS A 184 0.72 -3.88 10.56
N PRO A 185 0.65 -2.57 10.90
CA PRO A 185 0.94 -2.10 12.24
C PRO A 185 -0.18 -2.59 13.16
N LYS A 186 -0.16 -3.88 13.53
CA LYS A 186 -0.70 -4.26 14.82
C LYS A 186 0.15 -3.51 15.82
N THR A 187 -0.50 -2.73 16.68
CA THR A 187 0.04 -2.13 17.89
C THR A 187 0.80 -3.18 18.69
N ARG A 188 2.05 -3.44 18.32
CA ARG A 188 3.01 -4.05 19.23
C ARG A 188 3.39 -2.89 20.16
N PRO A 189 3.19 -3.00 21.48
CA PRO A 189 3.76 -2.03 22.40
C PRO A 189 5.22 -1.87 22.03
N LEU A 190 5.68 -0.62 21.87
CA LEU A 190 7.10 -0.33 21.74
C LEU A 190 7.82 -1.13 22.82
N PRO A 191 8.90 -1.86 22.51
CA PRO A 191 9.73 -2.39 23.57
C PRO A 191 10.21 -1.18 24.36
N HIS A 192 9.76 -1.05 25.60
CA HIS A 192 10.35 -0.11 26.54
C HIS A 192 11.86 -0.35 26.49
N PRO A 193 12.69 0.69 26.31
CA PRO A 193 14.13 0.52 26.46
C PRO A 193 14.34 0.02 27.88
N SER A 194 14.74 -1.24 28.01
CA SER A 194 15.18 -1.82 29.27
C SER A 194 16.41 -1.04 29.67
N ILE A 195 16.23 -0.06 30.55
CA ILE A 195 17.30 0.64 31.22
C ILE A 195 18.00 -0.44 32.05
N HIS A 196 19.16 -0.89 31.58
CA HIS A 196 20.11 -1.61 32.42
C HIS A 196 20.43 -0.72 33.62
N PRO A 197 20.18 -1.17 34.87
CA PRO A 197 20.70 -0.45 36.01
C PRO A 197 22.21 -0.70 36.07
N TYR A 198 22.99 0.32 35.73
CA TYR A 198 24.36 0.45 36.20
C TYR A 198 24.31 0.52 37.73
N THR A 199 24.60 -0.59 38.40
CA THR A 199 24.88 -0.62 39.83
C THR A 199 26.27 -0.02 40.06
N SER A 200 26.34 1.29 40.28
CA SER A 200 27.51 1.93 40.88
C SER A 200 27.48 1.70 42.39
N SER A 201 28.37 0.82 42.86
CA SER A 201 28.74 0.67 44.26
C SER A 201 29.47 1.93 44.75
N LEU A 202 28.81 2.73 45.60
CA LEU A 202 29.44 3.77 46.39
C LEU A 202 29.21 3.45 47.88
N HIS A 203 30.30 3.07 48.53
CA HIS A 203 30.47 3.02 49.98
C HIS A 203 30.20 4.39 50.60
N PRO A 204 29.54 4.46 51.78
CA PRO A 204 29.74 5.56 52.69
C PRO A 204 30.49 5.08 53.94
N SER A 205 31.72 5.58 54.10
CA SER A 205 32.41 5.67 55.38
C SER A 205 31.97 6.96 56.06
N LEU A 206 31.34 6.88 57.24
CA LEU A 206 31.31 7.93 58.26
C LEU A 206 30.81 7.32 59.57
N SER A 207 31.75 7.11 60.50
CA SER A 207 31.57 7.00 61.95
C SER A 207 32.85 7.50 62.58
#